data_AF-A0AAV4AGN1-F1
#
_entry.id   AF-A0AAV4AGN1-F1
#
_cell.length_a   1.000
_cell.length_b   1.000
_cell.length_c   1.000
_cell.angle_alpha   90.00
_cell.angle_beta   90.00
_cell.angle_gamma   90.00
#
_symmetry.space_group_name_H-M   'P 1'
#
loop_
_entity.id
_entity.type
_entity.pdbx_description
1 polymer ?
#
loop_
_entity_poly.entity_id
_entity_poly.type
_entity_poly.pdbx_seq_one_letter_code
_entity_poly.pdbx_strand_id
1 'polypeptide(L)'
;MSAYRRVKQKEIADEVGISKERVHHIVTTVLGYRKVSARWVPRQLTVEMKVQRKDMCTQHLERYNAEGEAFLQRILTGDKSWVHHYDPECKAQSMEYRQKTSPSPRKFKKYLKGHHYDNGEEVIAHVRRWCRGQSSKFFADSVRQLVKRWRLCVDRGGDYIEK
;
A
#
# COMPACT_ATOMS: atom_id res chain seq x y z
N MET A 1 19.26 1.09 9.79
CA MET A 1 20.05 0.34 8.78
C MET A 1 19.27 0.29 7.45
N SER A 2 19.29 1.36 6.64
CA SER A 2 18.42 1.49 5.44
C SER A 2 19.11 2.20 4.26
N ALA A 3 20.39 1.95 4.00
CA ALA A 3 21.11 2.66 2.94
C ALA A 3 21.11 1.95 1.57
N TYR A 4 20.94 0.61 1.50
CA TYR A 4 21.27 -0.15 0.28
C TYR A 4 20.10 -0.89 -0.39
N ARG A 5 18.89 -0.32 -0.38
CA ARG A 5 17.72 -0.98 -1.01
C ARG A 5 17.60 -0.73 -2.52
N ARG A 6 18.38 0.19 -3.08
CA ARG A 6 18.35 0.64 -4.49
C ARG A 6 19.72 0.53 -5.16
N VAL A 7 20.33 -0.65 -5.13
CA VAL A 7 21.60 -0.91 -5.81
C VAL A 7 21.34 -1.66 -7.12
N LYS A 8 22.00 -1.27 -8.21
CA LYS A 8 21.89 -2.00 -9.48
C LYS A 8 22.68 -3.31 -9.37
N GLN A 9 22.14 -4.40 -9.92
CA GLN A 9 22.86 -5.68 -9.97
C GLN A 9 24.23 -5.57 -10.66
N LYS A 10 24.38 -4.60 -11.58
CA LYS A 10 25.67 -4.30 -12.22
C LYS A 10 26.67 -3.71 -11.22
N GLU A 11 26.26 -2.75 -10.38
CA GLU A 11 27.13 -2.15 -9.36
C GLU A 11 27.63 -3.23 -8.38
N ILE A 12 26.74 -4.15 -7.97
CA ILE A 12 27.10 -5.30 -7.12
C ILE A 12 28.06 -6.26 -7.84
N ALA A 13 27.81 -6.53 -9.13
CA ALA A 13 28.66 -7.40 -9.95
C ALA A 13 30.07 -6.83 -10.08
N ASP A 14 30.17 -5.52 -10.34
CA ASP A 14 31.42 -4.78 -10.50
C ASP A 14 32.19 -4.72 -9.15
N GLU A 15 31.50 -4.56 -8.02
CA GLU A 15 32.10 -4.50 -6.68
C GLU A 15 32.57 -5.86 -6.16
N VAL A 16 31.80 -6.92 -6.41
CA VAL A 16 32.10 -8.29 -5.91
C VAL A 16 32.93 -9.10 -6.91
N GLY A 17 33.12 -8.60 -8.13
CA GLY A 17 33.91 -9.28 -9.17
C GLY A 17 33.27 -10.56 -9.71
N ILE A 18 31.93 -10.63 -9.74
CA ILE A 18 31.17 -11.77 -10.25
C ILE A 18 30.25 -11.35 -11.39
N SER A 19 29.80 -12.31 -12.21
CA SER A 19 28.87 -11.98 -13.28
C SER A 19 27.52 -11.47 -12.75
N LYS A 20 26.87 -10.59 -13.51
CA LYS A 20 25.54 -10.05 -13.18
C LYS A 20 24.50 -11.17 -13.06
N GLU A 21 24.62 -12.23 -13.86
CA GLU A 21 23.77 -13.42 -13.81
C GLU A 21 23.93 -14.14 -12.46
N ARG A 22 25.16 -14.25 -11.96
CA ARG A 22 25.44 -14.83 -10.63
C ARG A 22 24.86 -13.96 -9.51
N VAL A 23 25.00 -12.64 -9.60
CA VAL A 23 24.33 -11.70 -8.67
C VAL A 23 22.81 -11.91 -8.72
N HIS A 24 22.23 -12.03 -9.91
CA HIS A 24 20.79 -12.26 -10.05
C HIS A 24 20.36 -13.54 -9.35
N HIS A 25 21.04 -14.66 -9.59
CA HIS A 25 20.74 -15.94 -8.95
C HIS A 25 20.86 -15.88 -7.42
N ILE A 26 21.92 -15.25 -6.90
CA ILE A 26 22.10 -15.10 -5.45
C ILE A 26 20.96 -14.26 -4.87
N VAL A 27 20.66 -13.11 -5.47
CA VAL A 27 19.61 -12.22 -4.97
C VAL A 27 18.23 -12.89 -5.01
N THR A 28 17.87 -13.57 -6.11
CA THR A 28 16.51 -14.09 -6.31
C THR A 28 16.30 -15.51 -5.79
N THR A 29 17.29 -16.40 -5.95
CA THR A 29 17.19 -17.81 -5.59
C THR A 29 17.74 -18.09 -4.20
N VAL A 30 18.94 -17.60 -3.87
CA VAL A 30 19.59 -17.89 -2.57
C VAL A 30 19.00 -17.03 -1.46
N LEU A 31 18.92 -15.71 -1.69
CA LEU A 31 18.44 -14.74 -0.72
C LEU A 31 16.91 -14.51 -0.80
N GLY A 32 16.27 -14.98 -1.88
CA GLY A 32 14.80 -14.94 -2.01
C GLY A 32 14.18 -13.55 -2.26
N TYR A 33 14.95 -12.57 -2.72
CA TYR A 33 14.45 -11.23 -3.04
C TYR A 33 13.80 -11.20 -4.43
N ARG A 34 12.74 -10.40 -4.61
CA ARG A 34 12.09 -10.19 -5.91
C ARG A 34 12.13 -8.73 -6.32
N LYS A 35 12.18 -8.44 -7.62
CA LYS A 35 12.03 -7.08 -8.16
C LYS A 35 10.54 -6.65 -8.11
N VAL A 36 10.21 -5.45 -7.68
CA VAL A 36 8.92 -4.85 -7.30
C VAL A 36 9.04 -3.33 -7.21
N SER A 37 8.03 -2.57 -7.61
CA SER A 37 8.17 -1.11 -7.69
C SER A 37 8.45 -0.33 -6.41
N ALA A 38 9.17 0.78 -6.60
CA ALA A 38 9.24 1.89 -5.66
C ALA A 38 7.83 2.29 -5.25
N ARG A 39 7.61 2.48 -3.95
CA ARG A 39 6.36 3.08 -3.49
C ARG A 39 6.62 4.53 -3.15
N TRP A 40 5.88 5.40 -3.82
CA TRP A 40 5.75 6.78 -3.40
C TRP A 40 5.13 6.84 -2.01
N VAL A 41 5.85 7.45 -1.08
CA VAL A 41 5.27 7.90 0.18
C VAL A 41 4.75 9.33 -0.03
N PRO A 42 3.58 9.69 0.53
CA PRO A 42 2.97 11.00 0.26
C PRO A 42 3.86 12.19 0.60
N ARG A 43 4.69 12.07 1.65
CA ARG A 43 5.56 13.14 2.14
C ARG A 43 6.67 12.53 3.00
N GLN A 44 7.79 13.24 3.16
CA GLN A 44 8.76 12.92 4.21
C GLN A 44 8.24 13.44 5.56
N LEU A 45 7.96 12.52 6.50
CA LEU A 45 7.44 12.87 7.82
C LEU A 45 8.55 13.49 8.69
N THR A 46 8.25 14.60 9.35
CA THR A 46 9.09 15.12 10.44
C THR A 46 8.91 14.27 11.69
N VAL A 47 9.78 14.46 12.69
CA VAL A 47 9.69 13.74 13.97
C VAL A 47 8.37 14.05 14.66
N GLU A 48 7.95 15.32 14.65
CA GLU A 48 6.72 15.80 15.26
C GLU A 48 5.50 15.16 14.59
N MET A 49 5.49 15.08 13.25
CA MET A 49 4.42 14.41 12.52
C MET A 49 4.30 12.93 12.90
N LYS A 50 5.43 12.25 13.13
CA LYS A 50 5.42 10.84 13.58
C LYS A 50 4.86 10.72 14.99
N VAL A 51 5.28 11.58 15.91
CA VAL A 51 4.75 11.62 17.28
C VAL A 51 3.24 11.84 17.27
N GLN A 52 2.75 12.87 16.58
CA GLN A 52 1.32 13.15 16.45
C GLN A 52 0.53 11.95 15.89
N ARG A 53 1.06 11.30 14.86
CA ARG A 53 0.44 10.10 14.27
C ARG A 53 0.39 8.93 15.24
N LYS A 54 1.46 8.73 16.02
CA LYS A 54 1.52 7.70 17.05
C LYS A 54 0.47 7.98 18.13
N ASP A 55 0.42 9.20 18.63
CA ASP A 55 -0.48 9.61 19.71
C ASP A 55 -1.96 9.44 19.30
N MET A 56 -2.33 9.91 18.11
CA MET A 56 -3.68 9.69 17.58
C MET A 56 -4.04 8.21 17.45
N CYS A 57 -3.09 7.37 16.98
CA CYS A 57 -3.34 5.93 16.86
C CYS A 57 -3.47 5.25 18.23
N THR A 58 -2.69 5.68 19.22
CA THR A 58 -2.81 5.20 20.61
C THR A 58 -4.19 5.54 21.18
N GLN A 59 -4.64 6.79 21.05
CA GLN A 59 -5.96 7.21 21.53
C GLN A 59 -7.10 6.43 20.85
N HIS A 60 -7.01 6.18 19.54
CA HIS A 60 -7.98 5.36 18.85
C HIS A 60 -7.99 3.89 19.33
N LEU A 61 -6.83 3.33 19.66
CA LEU A 61 -6.73 1.98 20.22
C LEU A 61 -7.28 1.91 21.65
N GLU A 62 -6.99 2.89 22.50
CA GLU A 62 -7.55 2.97 23.85
C GLU A 62 -9.08 3.02 23.80
N ARG A 63 -9.63 3.85 22.92
CA ARG A 63 -11.08 3.93 22.70
C ARG A 63 -11.65 2.62 22.18
N TYR A 64 -10.97 1.96 21.25
CA TYR A 64 -11.39 0.62 20.79
C TYR A 64 -11.33 -0.42 21.91
N ASN A 65 -10.32 -0.38 22.78
CA ASN A 65 -10.21 -1.31 23.91
C ASN A 65 -11.34 -1.10 24.94
N ALA A 66 -11.80 0.14 25.12
CA ALA A 66 -12.90 0.46 26.02
C ALA A 66 -14.28 0.12 25.45
N GLU A 67 -14.50 0.37 24.15
CA GLU A 67 -15.84 0.32 23.54
C GLU A 67 -16.04 -0.84 22.53
N GLY A 68 -14.97 -1.53 22.14
CA GLY A 68 -14.97 -2.63 21.19
C GLY A 68 -15.51 -2.25 19.80
N GLU A 69 -16.24 -3.18 19.18
CA GLU A 69 -16.81 -2.99 17.83
C GLU A 69 -17.83 -1.84 17.77
N ALA A 70 -18.47 -1.45 18.88
CA ALA A 70 -19.44 -0.35 18.91
C ALA A 70 -18.80 1.00 18.56
N PHE A 71 -17.51 1.18 18.83
CA PHE A 71 -16.75 2.33 18.33
C PHE A 71 -16.63 2.31 16.81
N LEU A 72 -16.24 1.17 16.23
CA LEU A 72 -16.06 1.03 14.78
C LEU A 72 -17.37 1.21 14.00
N GLN A 73 -18.49 0.71 14.54
CA GLN A 73 -19.81 0.83 13.91
C GLN A 73 -20.31 2.28 13.77
N ARG A 74 -19.80 3.20 14.59
CA ARG A 74 -20.12 4.64 14.52
C ARG A 74 -19.21 5.42 13.57
N ILE A 75 -18.18 4.80 13.01
CA ILE A 75 -17.26 5.47 12.09
C ILE A 75 -17.92 5.60 10.72
N LEU A 76 -18.21 6.84 10.34
CA LEU A 76 -18.50 7.22 8.96
C LEU A 76 -17.23 7.79 8.32
N THR A 77 -16.85 7.29 7.15
CA THR A 77 -15.65 7.72 6.43
C THR A 77 -15.93 7.89 4.95
N GLY A 78 -15.28 8.87 4.33
CA GLY A 78 -15.34 9.13 2.91
C GLY A 78 -14.07 9.82 2.42
N ASP A 79 -13.74 9.63 1.15
CA ASP A 79 -12.63 10.28 0.46
C ASP A 79 -12.99 10.43 -1.03
N LYS A 80 -12.32 11.33 -1.74
CA LYS A 80 -12.51 11.52 -3.18
C LYS A 80 -11.37 10.87 -3.94
N SER A 81 -11.69 10.05 -4.94
CA SER A 81 -10.70 9.50 -5.87
C SER A 81 -11.06 9.91 -7.28
N TRP A 82 -10.06 10.36 -8.04
CA TRP A 82 -10.18 10.51 -9.48
C TRP A 82 -10.28 9.15 -10.16
N VAL A 83 -11.16 9.05 -11.16
CA VAL A 83 -11.28 7.94 -12.10
C VAL A 83 -11.12 8.55 -13.48
N HIS A 84 -10.12 8.08 -14.22
CA HIS A 84 -9.84 8.56 -15.56
C HIS A 84 -10.67 7.79 -16.58
N HIS A 85 -11.03 8.45 -17.68
CA HIS A 85 -11.69 7.79 -18.82
C HIS A 85 -10.76 6.75 -19.47
N TYR A 86 -9.46 6.98 -19.37
CA TYR A 86 -8.43 6.06 -19.83
C TYR A 86 -7.22 6.09 -18.88
N ASP A 87 -6.75 4.92 -18.47
CA ASP A 87 -5.54 4.73 -17.65
C ASP A 87 -4.57 3.81 -18.43
N PRO A 88 -3.65 4.38 -19.25
CA PRO A 88 -2.70 3.60 -20.05
C PRO A 88 -1.69 2.86 -19.16
N GLU A 89 -1.46 1.57 -19.42
CA GLU A 89 -0.43 0.82 -18.71
C GLU A 89 0.99 1.25 -19.12
N CYS A 90 1.85 1.50 -18.13
CA CYS A 90 3.21 0.96 -18.19
C CYS A 90 3.78 0.68 -16.78
N LYS A 91 3.67 -0.57 -16.32
CA LYS A 91 4.25 -1.04 -15.04
C LYS A 91 5.80 -1.08 -15.03
N ALA A 92 6.42 -1.12 -16.21
CA ALA A 92 7.82 -1.49 -16.37
C ALA A 92 8.80 -0.48 -15.75
N GLN A 93 8.48 0.82 -15.78
CA GLN A 93 9.40 1.89 -15.37
C GLN A 93 9.53 2.07 -13.85
N SER A 94 8.73 1.39 -13.03
CA SER A 94 8.61 1.67 -11.59
C SER A 94 9.35 0.66 -10.68
N MET A 95 9.96 -0.41 -11.19
CA MET A 95 10.41 -1.63 -10.46
C MET A 95 11.74 -1.51 -9.61
N GLU A 96 11.72 -1.74 -8.29
CA GLU A 96 12.81 -1.90 -7.25
C GLU A 96 12.91 -3.36 -6.69
N TYR A 97 13.46 -3.73 -5.51
CA TYR A 97 13.38 -5.13 -4.97
C TYR A 97 12.74 -5.22 -3.54
N ARG A 98 11.90 -6.23 -3.24
CA ARG A 98 11.28 -6.51 -1.91
C ARG A 98 11.10 -8.01 -1.67
N GLN A 99 10.62 -8.33 -0.48
CA GLN A 99 10.23 -9.67 -0.04
C GLN A 99 8.86 -10.11 -0.60
N LYS A 100 8.62 -11.43 -0.65
CA LYS A 100 7.38 -12.02 -1.18
C LYS A 100 6.13 -11.62 -0.38
N THR A 101 6.28 -11.31 0.90
CA THR A 101 5.20 -10.93 1.84
C THR A 101 4.67 -9.51 1.62
N SER A 102 5.27 -8.70 0.73
CA SER A 102 4.79 -7.33 0.49
C SER A 102 3.37 -7.31 -0.13
N PRO A 103 2.44 -6.53 0.42
CA PRO A 103 1.02 -6.55 0.00
C PRO A 103 0.68 -5.88 -1.34
N SER A 104 -0.55 -6.07 -1.81
CA SER A 104 -1.00 -5.77 -3.18
C SER A 104 -1.83 -4.48 -3.33
N PRO A 105 -2.01 -3.96 -4.57
CA PRO A 105 -2.80 -2.74 -4.82
C PRO A 105 -4.26 -2.83 -4.39
N ARG A 106 -4.91 -1.67 -4.13
CA ARG A 106 -6.30 -1.59 -3.65
C ARG A 106 -7.29 -2.24 -4.65
N LYS A 107 -8.27 -2.98 -4.10
CA LYS A 107 -9.26 -3.77 -4.85
C LYS A 107 -10.07 -2.95 -5.88
N PHE A 108 -10.51 -1.74 -5.52
CA PHE A 108 -11.33 -0.88 -6.39
C PHE A 108 -10.59 -0.40 -7.65
N LYS A 109 -9.40 0.21 -7.49
CA LYS A 109 -8.62 0.65 -8.66
C LYS A 109 -8.18 -0.50 -9.55
N LYS A 110 -7.96 -1.70 -8.98
CA LYS A 110 -7.72 -2.91 -9.77
C LYS A 110 -8.92 -3.27 -10.64
N TYR A 111 -10.14 -3.10 -10.13
CA TYR A 111 -11.38 -3.40 -10.86
C TYR A 111 -11.62 -2.44 -12.02
N LEU A 112 -11.34 -1.14 -11.86
CA LEU A 112 -11.48 -0.15 -12.93
C LEU A 112 -10.33 -0.18 -13.96
N LYS A 113 -9.20 -0.81 -13.62
CA LYS A 113 -7.98 -0.75 -14.43
C LYS A 113 -8.19 -1.33 -15.83
N GLY A 114 -7.63 -0.67 -16.84
CA GLY A 114 -7.63 -1.15 -18.23
C GLY A 114 -8.94 -0.93 -18.98
N HIS A 115 -9.93 -0.31 -18.34
CA HIS A 115 -11.16 0.08 -19.02
C HIS A 115 -10.95 1.41 -19.73
N HIS A 116 -11.52 1.49 -20.93
CA HIS A 116 -11.74 2.73 -21.64
C HIS A 116 -13.21 3.09 -21.49
N TYR A 117 -13.48 4.35 -21.15
CA TYR A 117 -14.84 4.88 -21.00
C TYR A 117 -15.04 6.00 -21.99
N ASP A 118 -16.15 5.96 -22.71
CA ASP A 118 -16.42 6.95 -23.75
C ASP A 118 -17.00 8.25 -23.16
N ASN A 119 -17.62 8.16 -21.98
CA ASN A 119 -18.18 9.31 -21.27
C ASN A 119 -18.29 9.08 -19.75
N GLY A 120 -18.68 10.14 -19.03
CA GLY A 120 -18.80 10.12 -17.57
C GLY A 120 -19.93 9.23 -17.04
N GLU A 121 -21.01 9.03 -17.80
CA GLU A 121 -22.12 8.16 -17.38
C GLU A 121 -21.69 6.70 -17.31
N GLU A 122 -20.86 6.24 -18.24
CA GLU A 122 -20.28 4.89 -18.19
C GLU A 122 -19.37 4.70 -16.98
N VAL A 123 -18.55 5.72 -16.66
CA VAL A 123 -17.72 5.72 -15.45
C VAL A 123 -18.61 5.60 -14.21
N ILE A 124 -19.64 6.45 -14.10
CA ILE A 124 -20.57 6.47 -12.98
C ILE A 124 -21.30 5.13 -12.84
N ALA A 125 -21.83 4.59 -13.95
CA ALA A 125 -22.52 3.31 -13.97
C ALA A 125 -21.61 2.17 -13.53
N HIS A 126 -20.36 2.13 -14.01
CA HIS A 126 -19.42 1.08 -13.67
C HIS A 126 -18.99 1.14 -12.20
N VAL A 127 -18.71 2.34 -11.68
CA VAL A 127 -18.40 2.55 -10.25
C VAL A 127 -19.59 2.17 -9.37
N ARG A 128 -20.81 2.60 -9.72
CA ARG A 128 -22.03 2.25 -8.99
C ARG A 128 -22.27 0.73 -8.98
N ARG A 129 -22.06 0.06 -10.12
CA ARG A 129 -22.15 -1.40 -10.23
C ARG A 129 -21.18 -2.08 -9.25
N TRP A 130 -19.93 -1.64 -9.23
CA TRP A 130 -18.94 -2.20 -8.29
C TRP A 130 -19.36 -2.00 -6.84
N CYS A 131 -19.78 -0.80 -6.45
CA CYS A 131 -20.22 -0.49 -5.09
C CYS A 131 -21.42 -1.34 -4.66
N ARG A 132 -22.43 -1.47 -5.52
CA ARG A 132 -23.63 -2.30 -5.25
C ARG A 132 -23.30 -3.79 -5.18
N GLY A 133 -22.26 -4.24 -5.87
CA GLY A 133 -21.79 -5.63 -5.81
C GLY A 133 -21.03 -5.98 -4.52
N GLN A 134 -20.73 -5.02 -3.65
CA GLN A 134 -20.04 -5.29 -2.38
C GLN A 134 -21.05 -5.61 -1.26
N SER A 135 -20.75 -6.61 -0.45
CA SER A 135 -21.56 -6.95 0.71
C SER A 135 -21.35 -5.98 1.88
N SER A 136 -22.32 -5.86 2.79
CA SER A 136 -22.13 -5.08 4.03
C SER A 136 -20.91 -5.55 4.84
N LYS A 137 -20.64 -6.86 4.82
CA LYS A 137 -19.44 -7.45 5.44
C LYS A 137 -18.15 -6.92 4.83
N PHE A 138 -18.09 -6.70 3.52
CA PHE A 138 -16.91 -6.13 2.85
C PHE A 138 -16.54 -4.76 3.44
N PHE A 139 -17.53 -3.89 3.64
CA PHE A 139 -17.30 -2.57 4.24
C PHE A 139 -16.92 -2.68 5.71
N ALA A 140 -17.64 -3.49 6.50
CA ALA A 140 -17.34 -3.71 7.92
C ALA A 140 -15.89 -4.24 8.12
N ASP A 141 -15.49 -5.25 7.34
CA ASP A 141 -14.14 -5.81 7.40
C ASP A 141 -13.08 -4.77 7.00
N SER A 142 -13.41 -3.82 6.11
CA SER A 142 -12.50 -2.73 5.74
C SER A 142 -12.30 -1.72 6.88
N VAL A 143 -13.33 -1.44 7.68
CA VAL A 143 -13.25 -0.57 8.86
C VAL A 143 -12.47 -1.28 9.98
N ARG A 144 -12.68 -2.58 10.20
CA ARG A 144 -11.91 -3.38 11.16
C ARG A 144 -10.41 -3.36 10.91
N GLN A 145 -9.97 -3.20 9.66
CA GLN A 145 -8.54 -3.06 9.36
C GLN A 145 -7.91 -1.80 10.00
N LEU A 146 -8.69 -0.81 10.42
CA LEU A 146 -8.17 0.37 11.12
C LEU A 146 -7.45 -0.02 12.41
N VAL A 147 -7.99 -0.96 13.19
CA VAL A 147 -7.37 -1.43 14.45
C VAL A 147 -5.97 -1.97 14.18
N LYS A 148 -5.83 -2.85 13.19
CA LYS A 148 -4.52 -3.37 12.76
C LYS A 148 -3.58 -2.26 12.29
N ARG A 149 -4.09 -1.25 11.57
CA ARG A 149 -3.29 -0.14 11.05
C ARG A 149 -2.83 0.83 12.14
N TRP A 150 -3.69 1.13 13.12
CA TRP A 150 -3.32 1.94 14.28
C TRP A 150 -2.22 1.24 15.07
N ARG A 151 -2.34 -0.08 15.31
CA ARG A 151 -1.30 -0.86 15.99
C ARG A 151 0.04 -0.82 15.27
N LEU A 152 0.03 -1.08 13.95
CA LEU A 152 1.24 -0.96 13.12
C LEU A 152 1.84 0.45 13.09
N CYS A 153 1.02 1.49 13.20
CA CYS A 153 1.49 2.87 13.30
C CYS A 153 2.21 3.10 14.63
N VAL A 154 1.63 2.62 15.74
CA VAL A 154 2.24 2.71 17.07
C VAL A 154 3.55 1.92 17.14
N ASP A 155 3.55 0.66 16.67
CA ASP A 155 4.72 -0.23 16.67
C ASP A 155 5.88 0.34 15.85
N ARG A 156 5.58 1.14 14.82
CA ARG A 156 6.57 1.84 13.98
C ARG A 156 6.89 3.25 14.43
N GLY A 157 6.49 3.65 15.64
CA GLY A 157 6.76 4.99 16.17
C GLY A 157 6.17 6.10 15.32
N GLY A 158 5.03 5.88 14.68
CA GLY A 158 4.33 6.86 13.84
C GLY A 158 4.76 6.92 12.38
N ASP A 159 5.74 6.11 11.97
CA ASP A 159 6.19 6.05 10.58
C ASP A 159 5.12 5.45 9.64
N TYR A 160 5.34 5.53 8.33
CA TYR A 160 4.45 4.91 7.36
C TYR A 160 4.40 3.40 7.54
N ILE A 161 3.18 2.88 7.49
CA ILE A 161 2.94 1.46 7.46
C ILE A 161 3.14 0.92 6.03
N GLU A 162 4.01 -0.07 5.86
CA GLU A 162 4.06 -0.83 4.61
C GLU A 162 2.73 -1.57 4.46
N LYS A 163 1.91 -1.09 3.51
CA LYS A 163 0.63 -1.70 3.18
C LYS A 163 0.76 -3.09 2.69
#